data_AF-A0A5R9KWF0-F1
#
_entry.id   AF-A0A5R9KWF0-F1
#
_cell.length_a   1.000
_cell.length_b   1.000
_cell.length_c   1.000
_cell.angle_alpha   90.00
_cell.angle_beta   90.00
_cell.angle_gamma   90.00
#
_symmetry.space_group_name_H-M   'P 1'
#
loop_
_entity.id
_entity.type
_entity.pdbx_description
1 polymer ?
#
loop_
_entity_poly.entity_id
_entity_poly.type
_entity_poly.pdbx_seq_one_letter_code
_entity_poly.pdbx_strand_id
1 'polypeptide(L)' 'MTIKFSSIDEAFKWFLENTYKKLPADQKKGRLTYAWRDYTHNGSITEKRMKTILNEFGEIEVRTEVLYKTE' A
#
# COMPACT_ATOMS: atom_id res chain seq x y z
N MET A 1 10.55 0.87 14.30
CA MET A 1 11.36 1.09 13.09
C MET A 1 10.41 1.59 12.01
N THR A 2 10.65 2.77 11.45
CA THR A 2 9.72 3.42 10.51
C THR A 2 10.29 3.35 9.10
N ILE A 3 9.51 2.82 8.16
CA ILE A 3 9.89 2.77 6.75
C ILE A 3 9.26 3.97 6.05
N LYS A 4 10.08 4.73 5.32
CA LYS A 4 9.62 5.88 4.56
C LYS A 4 9.50 5.50 3.09
N PHE A 5 8.41 5.91 2.47
CA PHE A 5 8.12 5.70 1.05
C PHE A 5 7.86 7.06 0.40
N SER A 6 8.14 7.19 -0.89
CA SER A 6 7.86 8.43 -1.63
C SER A 6 6.39 8.55 -2.03
N SER A 7 5.66 7.43 -2.06
CA SER A 7 4.24 7.38 -2.41
C SER A 7 3.51 6.24 -1.69
N ILE A 8 2.17 6.29 -1.74
CA ILE A 8 1.30 5.21 -1.25
C ILE A 8 1.49 3.94 -2.09
N ASP A 9 1.75 4.09 -3.39
CA ASP A 9 1.98 2.96 -4.29
C ASP A 9 3.21 2.15 -3.87
N GLU A 10 4.33 2.84 -3.60
CA GLU A 10 5.56 2.18 -3.11
C GLU A 10 5.35 1.49 -1.76
N ALA A 11 4.62 2.14 -0.85
CA ALA A 11 4.26 1.55 0.43
C ALA A 11 3.41 0.29 0.25
N PHE A 12 2.45 0.34 -0.68
CA PHE A 12 1.58 -0.78 -1.00
C PHE A 12 2.33 -1.95 -1.64
N LYS A 13 3.24 -1.66 -2.57
CA LYS A 13 4.14 -2.66 -3.16
C LYS A 13 4.97 -3.37 -2.09
N TRP A 14 5.59 -2.59 -1.20
CA TRP A 14 6.37 -3.14 -0.09
C TRP A 14 5.52 -4.03 0.82
N PHE A 15 4.29 -3.60 1.13
CA PHE A 15 3.33 -4.40 1.89
C PHE A 15 3.03 -5.73 1.20
N LEU A 16 2.81 -5.73 -0.12
CA LEU A 16 2.53 -6.96 -0.86
C LEU A 16 3.70 -7.95 -0.80
N GLU A 17 4.94 -7.45 -0.86
CA GLU A 17 6.14 -8.28 -0.86
C GLU A 17 6.56 -8.76 0.53
N ASN A 18 6.34 -7.98 1.58
CA ASN A 18 6.88 -8.23 2.92
C ASN A 18 5.84 -8.74 3.91
N THR A 19 4.62 -8.20 3.85
CA THR A 19 3.55 -8.52 4.80
C THR A 19 2.57 -9.50 4.17
N TYR A 20 1.97 -9.15 3.03
CA TYR A 20 0.95 -9.96 2.38
C TYR A 20 1.45 -11.38 2.06
N LYS A 21 2.67 -11.55 1.52
CA LYS A 21 3.24 -12.89 1.26
C LYS A 21 3.27 -13.79 2.50
N LYS A 22 3.51 -13.23 3.68
CA LYS A 22 3.61 -13.96 4.96
C LYS A 22 2.26 -14.24 5.62
N LEU A 23 1.17 -13.60 5.16
CA LEU A 23 -0.16 -13.83 5.73
C LEU A 23 -0.62 -15.28 5.46
N PRO A 24 -1.30 -15.92 6.42
CA PRO A 24 -1.93 -17.22 6.21
C PRO A 24 -3.04 -17.11 5.16
N ALA A 25 -3.33 -18.22 4.48
CA ALA A 25 -4.27 -18.27 3.37
C ALA A 25 -5.67 -17.74 3.75
N ASP A 26 -6.11 -17.99 4.98
CA ASP A 26 -7.42 -17.54 5.47
C ASP A 26 -7.52 -16.02 5.61
N GLN A 27 -6.42 -15.33 5.93
CA GLN A 27 -6.40 -13.87 6.01
C GLN A 27 -6.26 -13.20 4.63
N LYS A 28 -5.65 -13.88 3.66
CA LYS A 28 -5.51 -13.37 2.28
C LYS A 28 -6.85 -13.31 1.54
N LYS A 29 -7.82 -14.14 1.92
CA LYS A 29 -9.09 -14.32 1.20
C LYS A 29 -9.88 -13.02 1.08
N GLY A 30 -10.66 -12.94 0.00
CA GLY A 30 -11.55 -11.80 -0.25
C GLY A 30 -10.77 -10.54 -0.60
N ARG A 31 -10.92 -9.50 0.24
CA ARG A 31 -10.51 -8.13 -0.09
C ARG A 31 -9.04 -7.99 -0.46
N LEU A 32 -8.15 -8.69 0.23
CA LEU A 32 -6.70 -8.62 -0.01
C LEU A 32 -6.29 -9.34 -1.29
N THR A 33 -6.88 -10.50 -1.58
CA THR A 33 -6.66 -11.20 -2.85
C THR A 33 -7.12 -10.35 -4.04
N TYR A 34 -8.29 -9.70 -3.95
CA TYR A 34 -8.74 -8.80 -5.01
C TYR A 34 -7.78 -7.61 -5.16
N ALA A 35 -7.37 -6.97 -4.06
CA ALA A 35 -6.45 -5.86 -4.12
C ALA A 35 -5.08 -6.23 -4.69
N TRP A 36 -4.54 -7.40 -4.32
CA TRP A 36 -3.31 -7.94 -4.88
C TRP A 36 -3.44 -8.21 -6.38
N ARG A 37 -4.55 -8.83 -6.80
CA ARG A 37 -4.84 -9.10 -8.21
C ARG A 37 -4.97 -7.82 -9.01
N ASP A 38 -5.76 -6.87 -8.52
CA ASP A 38 -6.00 -5.59 -9.17
C ASP A 38 -4.66 -4.83 -9.30
N TYR A 39 -3.83 -4.78 -8.26
CA TYR A 39 -2.49 -4.16 -8.32
C TYR A 39 -1.54 -4.87 -9.31
N THR A 40 -1.49 -6.20 -9.31
CA THR A 40 -0.51 -6.97 -10.10
C THR A 40 -0.85 -7.04 -11.59
N HIS A 41 -2.14 -7.04 -11.95
CA HIS A 41 -2.60 -7.22 -13.32
C HIS A 41 -2.99 -5.91 -14.03
N ASN A 42 -2.38 -4.77 -13.63
CA ASN A 42 -2.74 -3.43 -14.14
C ASN A 42 -4.24 -3.08 -13.97
N GLY A 43 -4.92 -3.70 -13.01
CA GLY A 43 -6.24 -3.29 -12.58
C GLY A 43 -6.15 -1.95 -11.84
N SER A 44 -7.07 -1.03 -12.13
CA SER A 44 -7.13 0.26 -11.44
C SER A 44 -7.49 0.06 -9.97
N ILE A 45 -6.49 0.00 -9.09
CA ILE A 45 -6.67 0.11 -7.65
C ILE A 45 -6.46 1.56 -7.23
N THR A 46 -7.42 2.11 -6.51
CA THR A 46 -7.34 3.50 -6.05
C THR A 46 -6.44 3.61 -4.81
N GLU A 47 -5.73 4.73 -4.69
CA GLU A 47 -4.92 5.03 -3.50
C GLU A 47 -5.73 4.95 -2.20
N LYS A 48 -7.02 5.32 -2.25
CA LYS A 48 -7.93 5.21 -1.10
C LYS A 48 -8.01 3.76 -0.61
N ARG A 49 -8.14 2.80 -1.53
CA ARG A 49 -8.23 1.37 -1.20
C ARG A 49 -6.88 0.84 -0.69
N MET A 50 -5.77 1.30 -1.27
CA MET A 50 -4.43 0.98 -0.77
C MET A 50 -4.23 1.47 0.68
N LYS A 51 -4.57 2.73 0.97
CA LYS A 51 -4.51 3.32 2.32
C LYS A 51 -5.35 2.54 3.33
N THR A 52 -6.59 2.18 2.98
CA THR A 52 -7.45 1.39 3.87
C THR A 52 -6.83 0.04 4.22
N ILE A 53 -6.23 -0.65 3.24
CA ILE A 53 -5.55 -1.92 3.49
C ILE A 53 -4.33 -1.70 4.38
N LEU A 54 -3.50 -0.72 4.05
CA LEU A 54 -2.29 -0.48 4.82
C LEU A 54 -2.58 -0.14 6.29
N ASN A 55 -3.60 0.69 6.54
CA ASN A 55 -4.05 1.07 7.88
C ASN A 55 -4.55 -0.11 8.74
N GLU A 56 -4.96 -1.22 8.12
CA GLU A 56 -5.36 -2.43 8.86
C GLU A 56 -4.16 -3.24 9.36
N PHE A 57 -2.99 -3.06 8.76
CA PHE A 57 -1.77 -3.80 9.10
C PHE A 57 -0.73 -2.95 9.82
N GLY A 58 -0.96 -1.64 9.97
CA GLY A 58 -0.12 -0.73 10.73
C GLY A 58 -0.58 0.71 10.59
N GLU A 59 -0.02 1.60 11.42
CA GLU A 59 -0.29 3.03 11.29
C GLU A 59 0.48 3.61 10.10
N ILE A 60 -0.25 4.24 9.17
CA ILE A 60 0.34 5.01 8.07
C ILE A 60 0.15 6.50 8.31
N GLU A 61 1.27 7.22 8.28
CA GLU A 61 1.30 8.67 8.23
C GLU A 61 1.70 9.11 6.82
N VAL A 62 0.80 9.82 6.12
CA VAL A 62 1.09 10.40 4.80
C VAL A 62 1.40 11.88 4.97
N ARG A 63 2.63 12.28 4.67
CA ARG A 63 3.05 13.69 4.65
C ARG A 63 3.18 14.15 3.20
N THR A 64 2.43 15.17 2.82
CA THR A 64 2.57 15.81 1.50
C THR A 64 3.63 16.89 1.59
N GLU A 65 4.71 16.74 0.84
CA GLU A 65 5.78 17.73 0.74
C GLU A 65 5.55 18.59 -0.51
N VAL A 66 5.43 19.92 -0.35
CA VAL A 66 5.28 20.87 -1.45
C VAL A 66 6.54 21.70 -1.54
N LEU A 67 7.33 21.49 -2.59
CA LEU A 67 8.58 22.21 -2.84
C LEU A 67 8.36 23.18 -3.99
N TYR A 68 8.35 24.48 -3.68
CA TYR A 68 8.32 25.54 -4.67
C TYR A 68 9.71 26.17 -4.76
N LYS A 69 10.36 26.05 -5.92
CA LYS A 69 11.68 26.63 -6.19
C LYS A 69 11.52 27.81 -7.13
N THR A 70 12.06 28.95 -6.71
CA THR A 70 12.29 30.13 -7.57
C THR A 70 13.79 30.35 -7.66
N GLU A 71 14.25 30.74 -8.86
CA GLU A 71 15.65 31.13 -9.10
C GLU A 71 16.10 32.28 -8.19
#